data_AF-A0A5E4D752-F1
#
_entry.id   AF-A0A5E4D752-F1
#
_cell.length_a   1.000
_cell.length_b   1.000
_cell.length_c   1.000
_cell.angle_alpha   90.00
_cell.angle_beta   90.00
_cell.angle_gamma   90.00
#
_symmetry.space_group_name_H-M   'P 1'
#
loop_
_entity.id
_entity.type
_entity.pdbx_description
1 polymer ?
#
loop_
_entity_poly.entity_id
_entity_poly.type
_entity_poly.pdbx_seq_one_letter_code
_entity_poly.pdbx_strand_id
1 'polypeptide(L)'
;MPISEPPAFQERPLLSKLRDHLGRSGTLRMFPLKDAEMGAFTFFASALPHDVCGSNGLPLTPNSIKILGRFQILKTITHPRLCQYVDISRGKHERLVVVAEHCERSLEDLLRERKPV
;
A
#
# COMPACT_ATOMS: atom_id res chain seq x y z
N MET A 1 33.37 2.86 4.92
CA MET A 1 32.07 3.08 4.27
C MET A 1 30.99 2.72 5.27
N PRO A 2 30.22 3.67 5.80
CA PRO A 2 29.20 3.38 6.79
C PRO A 2 27.93 2.88 6.10
N ILE A 3 27.41 1.78 6.62
CA ILE A 3 26.12 1.17 6.28
C ILE A 3 25.06 2.16 6.75
N SER A 4 24.31 2.75 5.82
CA SER A 4 23.24 3.68 6.15
C SER A 4 22.13 2.93 6.88
N GLU A 5 21.89 3.28 8.13
CA GLU A 5 20.72 2.87 8.89
C GLU A 5 19.44 3.21 8.11
N PRO A 6 18.43 2.32 8.05
CA PRO A 6 17.13 2.66 7.46
C PRO A 6 16.49 3.78 8.28
N PRO A 7 15.95 4.84 7.64
CA PRO A 7 15.41 5.98 8.36
C PRO A 7 14.24 5.53 9.25
N ALA A 8 14.32 5.89 10.53
CA ALA A 8 13.30 5.66 11.54
C ALA A 8 11.91 5.97 10.96
N PHE A 9 11.08 4.93 10.90
CA PHE A 9 9.72 4.94 10.41
C PHE A 9 8.91 5.99 11.19
N GLN A 10 8.53 7.06 10.50
CA GLN A 10 7.74 8.14 11.09
C GLN A 10 6.28 7.67 11.17
N GLU A 11 5.96 6.86 12.18
CA GLU A 11 4.65 6.22 12.40
C GLU A 11 3.52 7.20 12.71
N ARG A 12 3.85 8.29 13.40
CA ARG A 12 2.87 9.16 14.05
C ARG A 12 1.93 9.96 13.11
N PRO A 13 2.29 10.35 11.88
CA PRO A 13 1.37 11.01 10.96
C PRO A 13 0.53 10.01 10.13
N LEU A 14 0.86 8.72 10.12
CA LEU A 14 0.17 7.71 9.31
C LEU A 14 -1.08 7.19 10.02
N LEU A 15 -1.01 6.91 11.32
CA LEU A 15 -2.15 6.44 12.11
C LEU A 15 -3.27 7.49 12.19
N SER A 16 -2.92 8.78 12.31
CA SER A 16 -3.91 9.86 12.30
C SER A 16 -4.60 9.98 10.95
N LYS A 17 -3.85 9.90 9.84
CA LYS A 17 -4.41 9.91 8.48
C LYS A 17 -5.24 8.67 8.19
N LEU A 18 -4.84 7.50 8.67
CA LEU A 18 -5.61 6.25 8.54
C LEU A 18 -6.95 6.37 9.25
N ARG A 19 -6.95 6.93 10.47
CA ARG A 19 -8.18 7.19 11.24
C ARG A 19 -9.10 8.19 10.55
N ASP A 20 -8.53 9.26 9.97
CA ASP A 20 -9.31 10.26 9.24
C ASP A 20 -9.88 9.71 7.91
N HIS A 21 -9.16 8.82 7.23
CA HIS A 21 -9.63 8.13 6.02
C HIS A 21 -10.72 7.09 6.32
N LEU A 22 -10.54 6.29 7.38
CA LEU A 22 -11.54 5.34 7.87
C LEU A 22 -12.84 6.04 8.32
N GLY A 23 -12.75 7.28 8.81
CA GLY A 23 -13.91 8.08 9.22
C GLY A 23 -14.70 8.74 8.07
N ARG A 24 -14.15 8.82 6.85
CA ARG A 24 -14.80 9.48 5.69
C ARG A 24 -15.33 8.52 4.62
N SER A 25 -15.00 7.23 4.67
CA SER A 25 -15.46 6.27 3.68
C SER A 25 -16.81 5.69 4.10
N GLY A 26 -17.87 6.01 3.34
CA GLY A 26 -19.15 5.31 3.44
C GLY A 26 -18.91 3.80 3.46
N THR A 27 -19.49 3.15 4.47
CA THR A 27 -19.44 1.73 4.84
C THR A 27 -18.75 0.82 3.82
N LEU A 28 -17.42 0.81 3.79
CA LEU A 28 -16.67 -0.34 3.29
C LEU A 28 -17.02 -1.46 4.27
N ARG A 29 -17.68 -2.52 3.78
CA ARG A 29 -17.84 -3.75 4.55
C ARG A 29 -16.44 -4.35 4.73
N MET A 30 -15.69 -3.87 5.70
CA MET A 30 -14.62 -4.64 6.30
C MET A 30 -15.30 -5.87 6.87
N PHE A 31 -15.04 -7.04 6.27
CA PHE A 31 -15.29 -8.27 6.99
C PHE A 31 -14.44 -8.23 8.27
N PRO A 32 -14.91 -8.78 9.39
CA PRO A 32 -14.08 -8.88 10.57
C PRO A 32 -12.75 -9.53 10.15
N LEU A 33 -11.64 -8.82 10.37
CA LEU A 33 -10.31 -9.41 10.34
C LEU A 33 -10.39 -10.57 11.33
N LYS A 34 -10.57 -11.79 10.82
CA LYS A 34 -10.83 -12.95 11.67
C LYS A 34 -9.64 -13.16 12.61
N ASP A 35 -8.54 -13.60 12.00
CA ASP A 35 -7.27 -13.94 12.63
C ASP A 35 -6.08 -13.24 11.94
N ALA A 36 -6.36 -12.33 11.00
CA ALA A 36 -5.34 -11.62 10.24
C ALA A 36 -5.07 -10.24 10.85
N GLU A 37 -3.81 -9.81 10.84
CA GLU A 37 -3.43 -8.48 11.30
C GLU A 37 -3.52 -7.46 10.17
N MET A 38 -3.39 -6.17 10.49
CA MET A 38 -3.21 -5.13 9.47
C MET A 38 -1.71 -4.91 9.22
N GLY A 39 -1.30 -5.03 7.98
CA GLY A 39 0.04 -4.68 7.53
C GLY A 39 0.05 -3.35 6.78
N ALA A 40 1.06 -2.53 7.03
CA ALA A 40 1.35 -1.35 6.24
C ALA A 40 2.71 -1.49 5.57
N PHE A 41 2.78 -1.23 4.27
CA PHE A 41 4.05 -1.23 3.54
C PHE A 41 4.18 0.04 2.70
N THR A 42 5.42 0.49 2.56
CA THR A 42 5.77 1.72 1.85
C THR A 42 6.64 1.40 0.65
N PHE A 43 6.34 2.00 -0.48
CA PHE A 43 7.17 1.92 -1.68
C PHE A 43 7.19 3.26 -2.42
N PHE A 44 8.08 3.40 -3.39
CA PHE A 44 8.18 4.58 -4.25
C PHE A 44 7.80 4.18 -5.67
N ALA A 45 6.90 4.93 -6.29
CA ALA A 45 6.66 4.77 -7.72
C ALA A 45 7.87 5.29 -8.50
N SER A 46 8.11 4.72 -9.69
CA SER A 46 9.17 5.22 -10.56
C SER A 46 8.94 6.69 -10.89
N ALA A 47 9.97 7.50 -10.70
CA ALA A 47 9.92 8.91 -11.06
C ALA A 47 9.85 9.04 -12.59
N LEU A 48 9.00 9.95 -13.07
CA LEU A 48 9.16 10.44 -14.43
C LEU A 48 10.33 11.43 -14.45
N PRO A 49 11.08 11.52 -15.57
CA PRO A 49 12.05 12.59 -15.75
C PRO A 49 11.41 13.95 -15.47
N HIS A 50 12.18 14.89 -14.93
CA HIS A 50 11.70 16.25 -14.77
C HIS A 50 11.39 16.85 -16.17
N ASP A 51 10.31 17.64 -16.27
CA ASP A 51 9.91 18.38 -17.47
C ASP A 51 9.38 17.58 -18.67
N VAL A 52 8.82 16.38 -18.45
CA VAL A 52 8.06 15.69 -19.50
C VAL A 52 6.60 16.17 -19.53
N CYS A 53 6.23 16.80 -20.64
CA CYS A 53 4.85 17.10 -21.00
C CYS A 53 4.30 15.99 -21.90
N GLY A 54 3.00 15.69 -21.76
CA GLY A 54 2.29 14.85 -22.72
C GLY A 54 2.18 15.53 -24.09
N SER A 55 1.77 14.77 -25.11
CA SER A 55 1.52 15.30 -26.47
C SER A 55 0.43 16.38 -26.52
N ASN A 56 -0.36 16.51 -25.46
CA ASN A 56 -1.38 17.53 -25.26
C ASN A 56 -0.88 18.78 -24.51
N GLY A 57 0.43 18.86 -24.22
CA GLY A 57 1.02 19.99 -23.47
C GLY A 57 0.69 20.00 -21.97
N LEU A 58 0.00 18.98 -21.45
CA LEU A 58 -0.27 18.85 -20.02
C LEU A 58 0.90 18.15 -19.31
N PRO A 59 1.19 18.51 -18.05
CA PRO A 59 2.18 17.79 -17.27
C PRO A 59 1.77 16.32 -17.17
N LEU A 60 2.73 15.42 -17.37
CA LEU A 60 2.44 13.99 -17.22
C LEU A 60 1.97 13.72 -15.79
N THR A 61 0.84 13.02 -15.69
CA THR A 61 0.36 12.56 -14.39
C THR A 61 1.44 11.69 -13.74
N PRO A 62 1.86 11.99 -12.49
CA PRO A 62 2.86 11.18 -11.80
C PRO A 62 2.41 9.73 -11.62
N ASN A 63 3.34 8.78 -11.59
CA ASN A 63 3.01 7.35 -11.51
C ASN A 63 2.28 7.00 -10.21
N SER A 64 2.65 7.62 -9.10
CA SER A 64 1.97 7.47 -7.81
C SER A 64 0.50 7.90 -7.86
N ILE A 65 0.15 8.91 -8.68
CA ILE A 65 -1.25 9.31 -8.89
C ILE A 65 -2.00 8.28 -9.75
N LYS A 66 -1.36 7.75 -10.79
CA LYS A 66 -1.96 6.67 -11.61
C LYS A 66 -2.26 5.43 -10.76
N ILE A 67 -1.33 5.04 -9.89
CA ILE A 67 -1.50 3.92 -8.96
C ILE A 67 -2.64 4.21 -7.98
N LEU A 68 -2.66 5.39 -7.36
CA LEU A 68 -3.72 5.81 -6.43
C LEU A 68 -5.12 5.75 -7.06
N GLY A 69 -5.24 6.18 -8.32
CA GLY A 69 -6.49 6.12 -9.08
C GLY A 69 -6.93 4.67 -9.34
N ARG A 70 -6.01 3.81 -9.79
CA ARG A 70 -6.31 2.38 -10.03
C ARG A 70 -6.62 1.61 -8.74
N PHE A 71 -6.00 1.98 -7.63
CA PHE A 71 -6.19 1.34 -6.34
C PHE A 71 -7.64 1.47 -5.82
N GLN A 72 -8.42 2.45 -6.29
CA GLN A 72 -9.83 2.54 -5.92
C GLN A 72 -10.62 1.28 -6.29
N ILE A 73 -10.26 0.62 -7.39
CA ILE A 73 -10.85 -0.67 -7.79
C ILE A 73 -10.34 -1.81 -6.90
N LEU A 74 -9.05 -1.80 -6.52
CA LEU A 74 -8.50 -2.84 -5.64
C LEU A 74 -9.20 -2.88 -4.28
N LYS A 75 -9.61 -1.72 -3.74
CA LYS A 75 -10.39 -1.65 -2.48
C LYS A 75 -11.77 -2.31 -2.58
N THR A 76 -12.34 -2.45 -3.78
CA THR A 76 -13.65 -3.09 -3.96
C THR A 76 -13.56 -4.61 -4.07
N ILE A 77 -12.36 -5.17 -4.23
CA ILE A 77 -12.16 -6.61 -4.34
C ILE A 77 -12.18 -7.21 -2.94
N THR A 78 -13.08 -8.17 -2.71
CA THR A 78 -13.20 -8.86 -1.43
C THR A 78 -13.47 -10.34 -1.69
N HIS A 79 -12.61 -11.21 -1.14
CA HIS A 79 -12.74 -12.65 -1.34
C HIS A 79 -12.10 -13.40 -0.17
N PRO A 80 -12.68 -14.49 0.35
CA PRO A 80 -12.20 -15.21 1.54
C PRO A 80 -10.82 -15.90 1.40
N ARG A 81 -10.21 -15.85 0.22
CA ARG A 81 -8.89 -16.43 -0.08
C ARG A 81 -7.90 -15.39 -0.65
N LEU A 82 -8.24 -14.11 -0.56
CA LEU A 82 -7.40 -13.00 -1.01
C LEU A 82 -7.33 -11.98 0.12
N CYS A 83 -6.12 -11.51 0.44
CA CYS A 83 -5.93 -10.42 1.39
C CYS A 83 -6.63 -9.17 0.88
N GLN A 84 -7.44 -8.54 1.73
CA GLN A 84 -8.12 -7.31 1.36
C GLN A 84 -7.19 -6.10 1.43
N TYR A 85 -7.16 -5.31 0.37
CA TYR A 85 -6.57 -3.98 0.39
C TYR A 85 -7.52 -3.00 1.08
N VAL A 86 -7.06 -2.38 2.16
CA VAL A 86 -7.88 -1.51 3.01
C VAL A 86 -7.78 -0.06 2.53
N ASP A 87 -6.56 0.46 2.43
CA ASP A 87 -6.35 1.85 2.06
C ASP A 87 -4.98 2.08 1.42
N ILE A 88 -4.85 3.24 0.77
CA ILE A 88 -3.60 3.73 0.21
C ILE A 88 -3.49 5.23 0.45
N SER A 89 -2.29 5.69 0.80
CA SER A 89 -2.00 7.11 0.90
C SER A 89 -0.77 7.47 0.06
N ARG A 90 -0.83 8.65 -0.55
CA ARG A 90 0.29 9.23 -1.29
C ARG A 90 1.05 10.22 -0.41
N GLY A 91 2.36 10.03 -0.32
CA GLY A 91 3.32 10.93 0.32
C GLY A 91 4.08 11.78 -0.69
N LYS A 92 5.15 12.43 -0.22
CA LYS A 92 6.06 13.23 -1.06
C LYS A 92 6.95 12.33 -1.92
N HIS A 93 7.43 12.85 -3.04
CA HIS A 93 8.41 12.20 -3.93
C HIS A 93 7.98 10.80 -4.38
N GLU A 94 6.76 10.66 -4.93
CA GLU A 94 6.25 9.37 -5.42
C GLU A 94 6.11 8.26 -4.36
N ARG A 95 6.25 8.57 -3.06
CA ARG A 95 6.02 7.63 -1.96
C ARG A 95 4.55 7.24 -1.87
N LEU A 96 4.28 5.95 -1.77
CA LEU A 96 2.96 5.37 -1.51
C LEU A 96 3.04 4.49 -0.27
N VAL A 97 2.03 4.58 0.59
CA VAL A 97 1.83 3.69 1.74
C VAL A 97 0.53 2.95 1.53
N VAL A 98 0.58 1.62 1.52
CA VAL A 98 -0.59 0.75 1.35
C VAL A 98 -0.84 0.02 2.66
N VAL A 99 -2.10 -0.05 3.06
CA VAL A 99 -2.58 -0.83 4.18
C VAL A 99 -3.45 -1.97 3.65
N ALA A 100 -3.15 -3.18 4.10
CA ALA A 100 -3.83 -4.39 3.70
C ALA A 100 -3.95 -5.36 4.88
N GLU A 101 -4.85 -6.33 4.74
CA GLU A 101 -4.83 -7.54 5.53
C GLU A 101 -3.47 -8.24 5.37
N HIS A 102 -2.87 -8.62 6.49
CA HIS A 102 -1.57 -9.25 6.55
C HIS A 102 -1.68 -10.67 7.10
N CYS A 103 -1.13 -11.62 6.33
CA CYS A 103 -0.89 -12.97 6.79
C CYS A 103 0.58 -13.08 7.19
N GLU A 104 0.84 -13.47 8.44
CA GLU A 104 2.20 -13.61 8.98
C GLU A 104 3.06 -14.62 8.21
N ARG A 105 2.43 -15.66 7.67
CA ARG A 105 3.12 -16.72 6.92
C ARG A 105 2.93 -16.54 5.43
N SER A 106 4.04 -16.45 4.72
CA SER A 106 4.03 -16.47 3.26
C SER A 106 3.86 -17.89 2.73
N LEU A 107 3.50 -18.00 1.44
CA LEU A 107 3.50 -19.30 0.75
C LEU A 107 4.89 -19.96 0.81
N GLU A 108 5.96 -19.17 0.78
CA GLU A 108 7.33 -19.68 0.86
C GLU A 108 7.61 -20.35 2.22
N ASP A 109 7.15 -19.75 3.32
CA ASP A 109 7.32 -20.31 4.67
C ASP A 109 6.61 -21.67 4.78
N LEU A 110 5.38 -21.76 4.28
CA LEU A 110 4.62 -23.01 4.24
C LEU A 110 5.29 -24.08 3.37
N LEU A 111 5.93 -23.69 2.26
CA LEU A 111 6.66 -24.62 1.41
C LEU A 111 7.94 -25.14 2.08
N ARG A 112 8.62 -24.31 2.88
CA ARG A 112 9.80 -24.71 3.65
C ARG A 112 9.44 -25.69 4.76
N GLU A 113 8.32 -25.48 5.45
CA GLU A 113 7.79 -26.40 6.48
C GLU A 113 7.38 -27.76 5.90
N ARG A 114 6.95 -27.81 4.63
CA ARG A 114 6.50 -29.03 3.97
C ARG A 114 7.59 -29.89 3.36
N LYS A 115 8.88 -29.54 3.47
CA LYS A 115 9.95 -30.46 3.06
C LYS A 115 9.90 -31.71 3.94
N PRO A 116 9.60 -32.91 3.38
CA PRO A 116 9.76 -34.14 4.13
C PRO A 116 11.26 -34.32 4.43
N VAL A 117 11.55 -34.71 5.67
CA VAL A 117 12.89 -35.14 6.12
C VAL A 117 13.33 -36.36 5.32
#